data_AF-D8P9I5-F1
#
_entry.id   AF-D8P9I5-F1
#
_cell.length_a   1.000
_cell.length_b   1.000
_cell.length_c   1.000
_cell.angle_alpha   90.00
_cell.angle_beta   90.00
_cell.angle_gamma   90.00
#
_symmetry.space_group_name_H-M   'P 1'
#
loop_
_entity.id
_entity.type
_entity.pdbx_description
1 polymer ?
#
loop_
_entity_poly.entity_id
_entity_poly.type
_entity_poly.pdbx_seq_one_letter_code
_entity_poly.pdbx_strand_id
1 'polypeptide(L)' 'MHIELLKPHTHAGKRLAVGDRLDLPDASGRWLIAQGVAKAATASATPTTDAKPTRRDATSGTTIQGD' A
#
# COMPACT_ATOMS: atom_id res chain seq x y z
N MET A 1 -5.54 0.14 13.29
CA MET A 1 -4.79 1.04 12.38
C MET A 1 -5.75 2.11 11.92
N HIS A 2 -5.37 3.38 12.07
CA HIS A 2 -6.25 4.50 11.74
C HIS A 2 -5.95 4.97 10.31
N ILE A 3 -6.99 5.00 9.47
CA ILE A 3 -6.90 5.52 8.11
C ILE A 3 -7.94 6.61 7.87
N GLU A 4 -7.62 7.53 6.96
CA GLU A 4 -8.52 8.56 6.46
C GLU A 4 -8.87 8.23 5.00
N LEU A 5 -10.16 8.13 4.70
CA LEU A 5 -10.62 7.78 3.36
C LEU A 5 -10.35 8.93 2.38
N LEU A 6 -9.75 8.60 1.24
CA LEU A 6 -9.58 9.51 0.11
C LEU A 6 -10.69 9.38 -0.92
N LYS A 7 -11.42 8.25 -0.90
CA LYS A 7 -12.58 7.96 -1.74
C LYS A 7 -13.76 7.50 -0.89
N PRO A 8 -15.01 7.75 -1.31
CA PRO A 8 -16.17 7.22 -0.60
C PRO A 8 -16.14 5.69 -0.62
N HIS A 9 -16.34 5.07 0.54
CA HIS A 9 -16.26 3.63 0.73
C HIS A 9 -17.47 3.13 1.52
N THR A 10 -17.91 1.90 1.27
CA THR A 10 -18.97 1.27 2.08
C THR A 10 -18.34 0.19 2.94
N HIS A 11 -18.35 0.38 4.26
CA HIS A 11 -17.82 -0.58 5.22
C HIS A 11 -18.94 -1.11 6.12
N ALA A 12 -19.11 -2.43 6.20
CA ALA A 12 -20.16 -3.08 7.00
C ALA A 12 -21.59 -2.53 6.73
N GLY A 13 -21.89 -2.19 5.48
CA GLY A 13 -23.18 -1.60 5.08
C GLY A 13 -23.33 -0.10 5.39
N LYS A 14 -22.35 0.53 6.04
CA LYS A 14 -22.32 1.98 6.26
C LYS A 14 -21.50 2.65 5.18
N ARG A 15 -22.08 3.67 4.54
CA ARG A 15 -21.38 4.48 3.55
C ARG A 15 -20.59 5.58 4.27
N LEU A 16 -19.33 5.67 3.93
CA LEU A 16 -18.35 6.56 4.53
C LEU A 16 -17.86 7.51 3.47
N ALA A 17 -17.75 8.78 3.86
CA ALA A 17 -17.33 9.83 2.95
C ALA A 17 -15.80 9.96 2.90
N VAL A 18 -15.33 10.72 1.93
CA VAL A 18 -13.94 11.19 1.90
C VAL A 18 -13.67 12.01 3.16
N GLY A 19 -12.52 11.82 3.79
CA GLY A 19 -12.13 12.46 5.05
C GLY A 19 -12.59 11.72 6.30
N ASP A 20 -13.43 10.69 6.16
CA ASP A 20 -13.86 9.87 7.29
C ASP A 20 -12.72 9.00 7.80
N ARG A 21 -12.64 8.83 9.13
CA ARG A 21 -11.56 8.12 9.81
C ARG A 21 -12.03 6.78 10.32
N LEU A 22 -11.38 5.72 9.85
CA LEU A 22 -11.68 4.35 10.23
C LEU A 22 -10.53 3.76 11.01
N ASP A 23 -10.86 3.07 12.10
CA ASP A 23 -9.96 2.11 12.72
C ASP A 23 -10.29 0.70 12.23
N LEU A 24 -9.30 0.05 11.65
CA LEU A 24 -9.42 -1.29 11.10
C LEU A 24 -8.09 -2.07 11.23
N PRO A 25 -8.08 -3.39 10.96
CA PRO A 25 -6.87 -4.20 11.05
C PRO A 25 -5.77 -3.69 10.11
N ASP A 26 -4.51 -3.85 10.53
CA ASP A 26 -3.33 -3.36 9.79
C ASP A 26 -3.29 -3.86 8.34
N ALA A 27 -3.61 -5.14 8.13
CA ALA A 27 -3.66 -5.74 6.80
C ALA A 27 -4.67 -5.03 5.87
N SER A 28 -5.89 -4.79 6.36
CA SER A 28 -6.95 -4.12 5.59
C SER A 28 -6.62 -2.67 5.29
N GLY A 29 -6.03 -1.96 6.25
CA GLY A 29 -5.70 -0.55 6.07
C GLY A 29 -4.53 -0.35 5.15
N ARG A 30 -3.50 -1.21 5.25
CA ARG A 30 -2.37 -1.20 4.31
C ARG A 30 -2.81 -1.54 2.90
N TRP A 31 -3.74 -2.47 2.74
CA TRP A 31 -4.35 -2.74 1.42
C TRP A 31 -5.06 -1.51 0.87
N LEU A 32 -5.90 -0.82 1.65
CA LEU A 32 -6.60 0.40 1.21
C LEU A 32 -5.64 1.55 0.86
N ILE A 33 -4.53 1.68 1.59
CA ILE A 33 -3.48 2.67 1.29
C ILE A 33 -2.76 2.30 -0.01
N ALA A 34 -2.38 1.04 -0.19
CA ALA A 34 -1.70 0.57 -1.41
C ALA A 34 -2.56 0.75 -2.67
N GLN A 35 -3.88 0.66 -2.54
CA GLN A 35 -4.83 0.92 -3.62
C GLN A 35 -5.10 2.43 -3.85
N GLY A 36 -4.58 3.33 -3.00
CA GLY A 36 -4.86 4.76 -3.06
C GLY A 36 -6.31 5.13 -2.75
N VAL A 37 -6.98 4.30 -1.93
CA VAL A 37 -8.36 4.51 -1.47
C VAL A 37 -8.39 5.27 -0.14
N ALA A 38 -7.34 5.13 0.68
CA ALA A 38 -7.19 5.79 1.96
C ALA A 38 -5.73 6.20 2.22
N LYS A 39 -5.49 7.01 3.25
CA LYS A 39 -4.16 7.36 3.78
C LYS A 39 -4.07 7.02 5.27
N ALA A 40 -2.88 6.81 5.81
CA ALA A 40 -2.70 6.64 7.25
C ALA A 40 -3.08 7.94 7.99
N ALA A 41 -3.97 7.84 8.99
CA ALA A 41 -4.48 8.98 9.75
C ALA A 41 -3.64 9.32 11.00
N THR A 42 -2.74 8.42 11.43
CA THR A 42 -1.78 8.70 12.49
C THR A 42 -0.61 9.53 11.94
N ALA A 43 -0.38 10.69 12.55
CA ALA A 43 0.58 11.72 12.13
C ALA A 43 2.06 11.30 12.09
N SER A 44 2.42 10.06 12.42
CA SER A 44 3.81 9.62 12.40
C SER A 44 3.89 8.11 12.32
N ALA A 45 3.88 7.58 11.11
CA ALA A 45 4.60 6.37 10.76
C ALA A 45 4.72 6.40 9.24
N THR A 46 5.85 6.95 8.80
CA THR A 46 6.36 6.85 7.44
C THR A 46 5.92 5.53 6.79
N PRO A 47 5.14 5.55 5.69
CA PRO A 47 5.08 4.38 4.84
C PRO A 47 6.51 4.25 4.31
N THR A 48 7.30 3.34 4.88
CA THR A 48 8.46 2.81 4.19
C THR A 48 7.89 2.10 2.97
N THR A 49 7.73 2.88 1.92
CA THR A 49 7.85 2.46 0.54
C THR A 49 9.23 1.84 0.42
N ASP A 50 9.40 0.62 0.94
CA ASP A 50 10.22 -0.37 0.25
C ASP A 50 9.32 -1.00 -0.82
N ALA A 51 8.82 -0.14 -1.71
CA ALA A 51 8.61 -0.56 -3.08
C ALA A 51 10.00 -0.55 -3.71
N LYS A 52 10.83 -1.52 -3.35
CA LYS A 52 11.73 -2.09 -4.33
C LYS A 52 10.87 -3.09 -5.09
N PRO A 53 10.29 -2.74 -6.27
CA PRO A 53 10.13 -3.78 -7.25
C PRO A 53 11.58 -4.19 -7.49
N THR A 54 11.98 -5.35 -6.98
CA THR A 54 13.14 -6.01 -7.55
C THR A 54 12.70 -6.29 -8.98
N ARG A 55 13.02 -5.31 -9.83
CA ARG A 55 13.11 -5.40 -11.27
C ARG A 55 13.52 -6.83 -11.54
N ARG A 56 12.66 -7.57 -12.23
CA ARG A 56 13.08 -8.75 -12.97
C ARG A 56 14.19 -8.24 -13.88
N ASP A 57 15.44 -8.34 -13.44
CA ASP A 57 16.56 -8.23 -14.34
C ASP A 57 16.69 -9.58 -15.02
N ALA A 58 15.85 -9.75 -16.04
CA ALA A 58 16.25 -10.54 -17.18
C ALA A 58 17.37 -9.75 -17.88
N THR A 59 18.61 -9.92 -17.43
CA THR A 59 19.77 -9.75 -18.30
C THR A 59 20.16 -11.12 -18.80
N SER A 60 19.67 -11.40 -20.01
CA SER A 60 20.35 -12.27 -20.95
C SER A 60 21.80 -11.82 -21.10
N GLY A 61 22.73 -12.78 -21.06
CA GLY A 61 24.01 -12.65 -21.76
C GLY A 61 25.28 -12.81 -20.93
N THR A 62 26.12 -13.75 -21.41
CA THR A 62 27.58 -13.61 -21.51
C THR A 62 28.46 -14.24 -20.42
N THR A 63 29.08 -15.36 -20.84
CA THR A 63 30.48 -15.78 -20.57
C THR A 63 30.82 -16.44 -19.24
N ILE A 64 31.23 -17.71 -19.30
CA ILE A 64 32.64 -18.09 -19.11
C ILE A 64 33.01 -19.37 -19.88
N GLN A 65 34.14 -19.25 -20.56
CA GLN A 65 34.90 -20.17 -21.39
C GLN A 65 36.16 -20.59 -20.60
N GLY A 66 36.63 -21.83 -20.79
CA GLY A 66 37.98 -22.32 -20.38
C GLY A 66 38.05 -22.81 -18.93
N ASP A 67 38.62 -23.97 -18.61
CA ASP A 67 39.82 -24.65 -19.11
C ASP A 67 39.61 -26.18 -19.15
#